data_AF-A0A6N3C7Z6-F1
#
_entry.id   AF-A0A6N3C7Z6-F1
#
_cell.length_a   1.000
_cell.length_b   1.000
_cell.length_c   1.000
_cell.angle_alpha   90.00
_cell.angle_beta   90.00
_cell.angle_gamma   90.00
#
_symmetry.space_group_name_H-M   'P 1'
#
loop_
_entity.id
_entity.type
_entity.pdbx_description
1 polymer ?
#
loop_
_entity_poly.entity_id
_entity_poly.type
_entity_poly.pdbx_seq_one_letter_code
_entity_poly.pdbx_strand_id
1 'polypeptide(L)' 'MKIKLFKRELVADGYFSNGITKTRQENNEELETRVNEFMADKKVSSVQAYGDNIMVIYEEVE' A
#
# COMPACT_ATOMS: atom_id res chain seq x y z
N MET A 1 -4.29 -19.90 1.84
CA MET A 1 -4.35 -18.51 2.39
C MET A 1 -2.97 -17.88 2.27
N LYS A 2 -2.93 -16.62 1.85
CA LYS A 2 -1.75 -15.77 1.70
C LYS A 2 -1.90 -14.53 2.56
N ILE A 3 -0.77 -13.93 2.91
CA ILE A 3 -0.71 -12.71 3.73
C ILE A 3 0.09 -11.67 2.95
N LYS A 4 -0.41 -10.44 2.88
CA LYS A 4 0.31 -9.27 2.37
C LYS A 4 0.36 -8.19 3.44
N LEU A 5 1.57 -7.67 3.69
CA LEU A 5 1.79 -6.55 4.58
C LEU A 5 2.05 -5.29 3.75
N PHE A 6 1.19 -4.30 3.93
CA PHE A 6 1.32 -2.96 3.35
C PHE A 6 2.01 -2.05 4.35
N LYS A 7 3.19 -1.56 3.94
CA LYS A 7 3.93 -0.51 4.64
C LYS A 7 3.88 0.75 3.80
N ARG A 8 4.12 1.90 4.44
CA ARG A 8 4.24 3.16 3.73
C ARG A 8 5.39 3.16 2.72
N GLU A 9 5.07 3.43 1.45
CA GLU A 9 6.04 3.54 0.37
C GLU A 9 6.50 4.99 0.18
N LEU A 10 7.63 5.15 -0.52
CA LEU A 10 8.10 6.44 -0.98
C LEU A 10 7.48 6.73 -2.34
N VAL A 11 6.75 7.83 -2.43
CA VAL A 11 6.11 8.31 -3.66
C VAL A 11 6.82 9.56 -4.17
N ALA A 12 6.80 9.78 -5.48
CA ALA A 12 7.39 10.96 -6.09
C ALA A 12 6.62 12.23 -5.66
N ASP A 13 7.36 13.23 -5.20
CA ASP A 13 6.85 14.52 -4.68
C ASP A 13 7.40 15.70 -5.50
N GLY A 14 7.72 15.42 -6.77
CA GLY A 14 8.30 16.38 -7.71
C GLY A 14 9.82 16.26 -7.84
N TYR A 15 10.48 17.38 -8.15
CA TYR A 15 11.91 17.42 -8.45
C TYR A 15 12.62 18.57 -7.71
N PHE A 16 13.89 18.38 -7.40
CA PHE A 16 14.81 19.45 -7.02
C PHE A 16 15.17 20.30 -8.24
N SER A 17 15.68 21.52 -8.03
CA SER A 17 16.10 22.42 -9.12
C SER A 17 17.23 21.86 -10.00
N ASN A 18 17.94 20.84 -9.51
CA ASN A 18 18.97 20.10 -10.24
C ASN A 18 18.43 18.83 -10.94
N GLY A 19 17.11 18.64 -11.00
CA GLY A 19 16.46 17.53 -11.72
C GLY A 19 16.38 16.20 -10.94
N ILE A 20 16.87 16.13 -9.71
CA ILE A 20 16.75 14.92 -8.88
C ILE A 20 15.30 14.77 -8.38
N THR A 21 14.74 13.57 -8.49
CA THR A 21 13.40 13.26 -7.97
C THR A 21 13.35 13.44 -6.45
N LYS A 22 12.39 14.23 -5.99
CA LYS A 22 12.02 14.30 -4.57
C LYS A 22 11.06 13.16 -4.29
N THR A 23 11.26 12.50 -3.17
CA THR A 23 10.32 11.49 -2.68
C THR A 23 9.79 11.92 -1.32
N ARG A 24 8.51 11.66 -1.09
CA ARG A 24 7.90 11.74 0.23
C ARG A 24 7.32 10.39 0.62
N GLN A 25 6.99 10.24 1.89
CA GLN A 25 6.22 9.09 2.33
C GLN A 25 4.77 9.19 1.82
N GLU A 26 4.18 8.05 1.44
CA GLU A 26 2.76 7.98 1.07
C GLU A 26 1.89 8.52 2.21
N ASN A 27 0.84 9.23 1.85
CA ASN A 27 -0.17 9.67 2.81
C ASN A 27 -1.20 8.54 3.06
N ASN A 28 -2.16 8.79 3.95
CA ASN A 28 -3.16 7.77 4.29
C ASN A 28 -4.08 7.43 3.11
N GLU A 29 -4.50 8.41 2.31
CA GLU A 29 -5.38 8.19 1.16
C GLU A 29 -4.70 7.32 0.09
N GLU A 30 -3.41 7.53 -0.16
CA GLU A 30 -2.60 6.75 -1.10
C GLU A 30 -2.42 5.30 -0.62
N LEU A 31 -2.14 5.11 0.68
CA LEU A 31 -2.07 3.79 1.29
C LEU A 31 -3.41 3.05 1.18
N GLU A 32 -4.50 3.71 1.57
CA GLU A 32 -5.84 3.15 1.52
C GLU A 32 -6.24 2.77 0.10
N THR A 33 -5.96 3.63 -0.89
CA THR A 33 -6.23 3.37 -2.31
C THR A 33 -5.49 2.10 -2.76
N ARG A 34 -4.19 1.98 -2.47
CA ARG A 34 -3.39 0.82 -2.86
C ARG A 34 -3.84 -0.48 -2.19
N VAL A 35 -4.27 -0.41 -0.94
CA VAL A 35 -4.85 -1.55 -0.22
C VAL A 35 -6.18 -1.95 -0.86
N ASN A 36 -7.05 -0.99 -1.18
CA ASN A 36 -8.34 -1.23 -1.82
C ASN A 36 -8.19 -1.84 -3.22
N GLU A 37 -7.30 -1.30 -4.05
CA GLU A 37 -6.98 -1.85 -5.37
C GLU A 37 -6.49 -3.29 -5.27
N PHE A 38 -5.64 -3.59 -4.28
CA PHE A 38 -5.18 -4.96 -4.07
C PHE A 38 -6.31 -5.90 -3.65
N MET A 39 -7.24 -5.44 -2.82
CA MET A 39 -8.34 -6.27 -2.31
C MET A 39 -9.44 -6.48 -3.36
N ALA A 40 -9.59 -5.57 -4.32
CA ALA A 40 -10.64 -5.63 -5.35
C ALA A 40 -10.65 -6.95 -6.13
N ASP A 41 -9.47 -7.50 -6.43
CA ASP A 41 -9.30 -8.73 -7.19
C ASP A 41 -8.95 -9.95 -6.32
N LYS A 42 -9.19 -9.88 -5.00
CA LYS A 42 -8.79 -10.93 -4.06
C LYS A 42 -9.97 -11.36 -3.20
N LYS A 43 -10.03 -12.66 -2.92
CA LYS A 43 -10.94 -13.20 -1.91
C LYS A 43 -10.34 -12.94 -0.51
N VAL A 44 -10.59 -11.74 0.01
CA VAL A 44 -10.06 -11.28 1.31
C VAL A 44 -10.77 -12.01 2.46
N SER A 45 -9.97 -12.58 3.36
CA SER A 45 -10.46 -13.24 4.58
C SER A 45 -10.39 -12.33 5.79
N SER A 46 -9.39 -11.43 5.87
CA SER A 46 -9.22 -10.52 7.01
C SER A 46 -8.33 -9.33 6.65
N VAL A 47 -8.60 -8.18 7.28
CA VAL A 47 -7.76 -6.97 7.23
C VAL A 47 -7.51 -6.51 8.66
N GLN A 48 -6.24 -6.27 9.01
CA GLN A 48 -5.82 -5.87 10.35
C GLN A 48 -4.81 -4.72 10.29
N ALA A 49 -4.97 -3.72 11.15
CA ALA A 49 -4.02 -2.63 11.30
C ALA A 49 -2.95 -2.97 12.35
N TYR A 50 -1.68 -2.72 12.03
CA TYR A 50 -0.52 -2.92 12.90
C TYR A 50 0.35 -1.66 12.91
N GLY A 51 0.03 -0.74 13.82
CA GLY A 51 0.63 0.60 13.83
C GLY A 51 0.30 1.33 12.53
N ASP A 52 1.34 1.78 11.81
CA ASP A 52 1.23 2.42 10.50
C ASP A 52 1.07 1.44 9.31
N ASN A 53 1.01 0.13 9.57
CA ASN A 53 0.96 -0.89 8.53
C ASN A 53 -0.42 -1.56 8.46
N ILE A 54 -0.77 -2.09 7.29
CA ILE A 54 -2.01 -2.85 7.07
C ILE A 54 -1.67 -4.26 6.62
N MET A 55 -2.18 -5.26 7.32
CA MET A 55 -2.04 -6.67 6.95
C MET A 55 -3.34 -7.16 6.34
N VAL A 56 -3.25 -7.74 5.13
CA VAL A 56 -4.37 -8.34 4.41
C VAL A 56 -4.13 -9.84 4.27
N ILE A 57 -5.06 -10.64 4.74
CA ILE A 57 -5.09 -12.09 4.56
C ILE A 57 -6.11 -12.40 3.47
N TYR A 58 -5.71 -13.16 2.45
CA TYR A 58 -6.54 -13.44 1.28
C TYR A 58 -6.32 -14.86 0.76
N GLU A 59 -7.24 -15.35 -0.03
CA GLU A 59 -7.11 -16.61 -0.77
C GLU A 59 -6.62 -16.32 -2.20
N GLU A 60 -5.80 -17.23 -2.72
CA GLU A 60 -5.45 -17.22 -4.12
C GLU A 60 -6.63 -17.82 -4.88
N VAL A 61 -7.21 -17.04 -5.79
CA VAL A 61 -8.27 -17.49 -6.68
C VAL A 61 -7.55 -17.96 -7.94
N GLU A 62 -7.57 -19.26 -8.21
CA GLU A 62 -7.07 -19.86 -9.46
C GLU A 62 -7.94 -19.45 -10.66
#